data_AF-A0A174E7C1-F1
#
_entry.id   AF-A0A174E7C1-F1
#
_cell.length_a   1.000
_cell.length_b   1.000
_cell.length_c   1.000
_cell.angle_alpha   90.00
_cell.angle_beta   90.00
_cell.angle_gamma   90.00
#
_symmetry.space_group_name_H-M   'P 1'
#
loop_
_entity.id
_entity.type
_entity.pdbx_description
1 polymer ?
#
loop_
_entity_poly.entity_id
_entity_poly.type
_entity_poly.pdbx_seq_one_letter_code
_entity_poly.pdbx_strand_id
1 'polypeptide(L)'
;MIVPAVNKVAGKEIRSIPYMHWWTFFGYFMESGECLFNTVVGIRSKKVKGERLDKWEKKFYQENKNIIDIKTRLSEEEQAYKDALNEMLNLK
;
A
#
# COMPACT_ATOMS: atom_id res chain seq x y z
N MET A 1 7.27 1.74 0.78
CA MET A 1 8.33 2.63 0.26
C MET A 1 9.07 1.90 -0.85
N ILE A 2 9.36 2.60 -1.96
CA ILE A 2 9.98 2.02 -3.17
C ILE A 2 11.52 2.24 -3.14
N VAL A 3 11.96 3.39 -2.65
CA VAL A 3 13.37 3.82 -2.67
C VAL A 3 14.35 2.83 -2.03
N PRO A 4 14.11 2.24 -0.84
CA PRO A 4 15.06 1.29 -0.26
C PRO A 4 15.26 0.04 -1.11
N ALA A 5 14.20 -0.39 -1.81
CA ALA A 5 14.21 -1.57 -2.64
C ALA A 5 15.00 -1.33 -3.94
N VAL A 6 14.77 -0.17 -4.57
CA VAL A 6 15.57 0.30 -5.71
C VAL A 6 17.04 0.51 -5.34
N ASN A 7 17.33 1.08 -4.15
CA ASN A 7 18.70 1.27 -3.67
C ASN A 7 19.44 -0.07 -3.48
N LYS A 8 18.73 -1.11 -3.01
CA LYS A 8 19.29 -2.46 -2.85
C LYS A 8 19.76 -3.04 -4.19
N VAL A 9 18.96 -2.89 -5.24
CA VAL A 9 19.31 -3.36 -6.60
C VAL A 9 20.38 -2.50 -7.24
N ALA A 10 20.27 -1.18 -7.09
CA ALA A 10 21.22 -0.23 -7.65
C ALA A 10 22.60 -0.28 -6.96
N GLY A 11 22.69 -0.88 -5.76
CA GLY A 11 23.91 -0.96 -4.95
C GLY A 11 24.37 0.39 -4.40
N LYS A 12 23.53 1.43 -4.46
CA LYS A 12 23.83 2.79 -4.03
C LYS A 12 22.55 3.55 -3.74
N GLU A 13 22.68 4.65 -2.99
CA GLU A 13 21.58 5.59 -2.77
C GLU A 13 21.26 6.32 -4.08
N ILE A 14 20.11 6.02 -4.70
CA ILE A 14 19.73 6.63 -5.98
C ILE A 14 19.50 8.14 -5.87
N ARG A 15 19.14 8.64 -4.68
CA ARG A 15 18.90 10.06 -4.41
C ARG A 15 20.19 10.89 -4.32
N SER A 16 21.36 10.24 -4.18
CA SER A 16 22.65 10.95 -4.16
C SER A 16 23.21 11.21 -5.57
N ILE A 17 22.56 10.68 -6.61
CA ILE A 17 23.02 10.80 -7.98
C ILE A 17 22.36 12.04 -8.62
N PRO A 18 23.14 12.96 -9.23
CA PRO A 18 22.59 14.18 -9.83
C PRO A 18 21.58 13.93 -10.95
N TYR A 19 21.72 12.81 -11.67
CA TYR A 19 20.82 12.43 -12.75
C TYR A 19 20.70 10.91 -12.86
N MET A 20 19.47 10.44 -12.95
CA MET A 20 19.13 9.07 -13.32
C MET A 20 18.00 9.13 -14.34
N HIS A 21 18.22 8.49 -15.50
CA HIS A 21 17.17 8.38 -16.49
C HIS A 21 15.99 7.57 -15.93
N TRP A 22 14.75 8.00 -16.22
CA TRP A 22 13.53 7.34 -15.74
C TRP A 22 13.51 5.82 -16.05
N TRP A 23 13.90 5.41 -17.26
CA TRP A 23 14.01 3.98 -17.62
C TRP A 23 15.01 3.19 -16.76
N THR A 24 16.11 3.80 -16.33
CA THR A 24 17.08 3.14 -15.44
C THR A 24 16.48 2.93 -14.06
N PHE A 25 15.81 3.94 -13.52
CA PHE A 25 15.05 3.82 -12.27
C PHE A 25 13.97 2.72 -12.38
N PHE A 26 13.21 2.73 -13.48
CA PHE A 26 12.15 1.75 -13.72
C PHE A 26 12.71 0.32 -13.85
N GLY A 27 13.86 0.14 -14.52
CA GLY A 27 14.55 -1.15 -14.59
C GLY A 27 14.95 -1.66 -13.21
N TYR A 28 15.59 -0.84 -12.38
CA TYR A 28 15.89 -1.23 -11.00
C TYR A 28 14.65 -1.52 -10.16
N PHE A 29 13.55 -0.81 -10.41
CA PHE A 29 12.29 -1.08 -9.72
C PHE A 29 11.67 -2.42 -10.12
N MET A 30 11.71 -2.80 -11.40
CA MET A 30 11.23 -4.10 -11.89
C MET A 30 12.09 -5.25 -11.35
N GLU A 31 13.40 -5.08 -11.32
CA GLU A 31 14.34 -6.08 -10.79
C GLU A 31 14.34 -6.15 -9.25
N SER A 32 13.75 -5.17 -8.57
CA SER A 32 13.68 -5.13 -7.11
C SER A 32 12.79 -6.23 -6.52
N GLY A 33 12.01 -6.95 -7.34
CA GLY A 33 11.22 -8.10 -6.92
C GLY A 33 10.26 -7.75 -5.79
N GLU A 34 10.54 -8.22 -4.57
CA GLU A 34 9.71 -7.94 -3.40
C GLU A 34 10.06 -6.58 -2.77
N CYS A 35 9.10 -5.67 -2.81
CA CYS A 35 9.13 -4.43 -2.04
C CYS A 35 7.81 -4.21 -1.32
N LEU A 36 7.83 -3.37 -0.27
CA LEU A 36 6.63 -3.04 0.52
C LEU A 36 5.46 -2.57 -0.36
N PHE A 37 5.76 -1.83 -1.44
CA PHE A 37 4.74 -1.38 -2.38
C PHE A 37 4.13 -2.56 -3.14
N ASN A 38 4.93 -3.50 -3.64
CA ASN A 38 4.44 -4.70 -4.31
C ASN A 38 3.59 -5.57 -3.38
N THR A 39 3.96 -5.70 -2.10
CA THR A 39 3.14 -6.41 -1.10
C THR A 39 1.78 -5.73 -0.90
N VAL A 40 1.75 -4.40 -0.75
CA VAL A 40 0.49 -3.65 -0.56
C VAL A 40 -0.40 -3.74 -1.81
N VAL A 41 0.16 -3.56 -3.00
CA VAL A 41 -0.59 -3.67 -4.28
C VAL A 41 -1.08 -5.10 -4.50
N GLY A 42 -0.25 -6.10 -4.22
CA GLY A 42 -0.62 -7.51 -4.31
C GLY A 42 -1.80 -7.85 -3.40
N ILE A 43 -1.74 -7.47 -2.13
CA ILE A 43 -2.83 -7.68 -1.15
C ILE A 43 -4.12 -6.98 -1.62
N ARG A 44 -4.02 -5.75 -2.14
CA ARG A 44 -5.19 -5.02 -2.69
C ARG A 44 -5.79 -5.74 -3.89
N SER A 45 -4.96 -6.16 -4.85
CA SER A 45 -5.42 -6.87 -6.05
C SER A 45 -6.14 -8.17 -5.68
N LYS A 46 -5.56 -8.96 -4.77
CA LYS A 46 -6.18 -10.17 -4.23
C LYS A 46 -7.52 -9.89 -3.54
N LYS A 47 -7.59 -8.83 -2.74
CA LYS A 47 -8.83 -8.39 -2.06
C LYS A 47 -9.92 -7.98 -3.05
N VAL A 48 -9.58 -7.25 -4.11
CA VAL A 48 -10.53 -6.85 -5.18
C VAL A 48 -11.02 -8.06 -5.95
N LYS A 49 -10.15 -9.03 -6.23
CA LYS A 49 -10.50 -10.27 -6.93
C LYS A 49 -11.22 -11.31 -6.05
N GLY A 50 -11.31 -11.09 -4.74
CA GLY A 50 -11.87 -12.06 -3.79
C GLY A 50 -10.99 -13.29 -3.56
N GLU A 51 -9.70 -13.22 -3.90
CA GLU A 51 -8.75 -14.32 -3.71
C GLU A 51 -8.37 -14.49 -2.23
N ARG A 52 -8.09 -15.73 -1.82
CA ARG A 52 -7.67 -16.02 -0.44
C ARG A 52 -6.29 -15.42 -0.17
N LEU A 53 -6.22 -14.55 0.83
CA LEU A 53 -4.95 -14.08 1.40
C LEU A 53 -4.27 -15.20 2.19
N ASP A 54 -2.97 -15.33 1.99
CA ASP A 54 -2.14 -16.29 2.70
C ASP A 54 -1.98 -15.90 4.19
N LYS A 55 -1.54 -16.83 5.04
CA LYS A 55 -1.45 -16.60 6.51
C LYS A 55 -0.57 -15.40 6.85
N TRP A 56 0.55 -15.25 6.16
CA TRP A 56 1.43 -14.10 6.28
C TRP A 56 0.78 -12.80 5.78
N GLU A 57 0.12 -12.82 4.62
CA GLU A 57 -0.55 -11.65 4.04
C GLU A 57 -1.67 -11.13 4.95
N LYS A 58 -2.40 -12.03 5.62
CA LYS A 58 -3.40 -11.67 6.63
C LYS A 58 -2.78 -10.96 7.83
N LYS A 59 -1.66 -11.45 8.36
CA LYS A 59 -0.95 -10.82 9.47
C LYS A 59 -0.42 -9.44 9.06
N PHE A 60 0.20 -9.35 7.88
CA PHE A 60 0.68 -8.09 7.32
C PHE A 60 -0.47 -7.09 7.12
N TYR A 61 -1.63 -7.55 6.65
CA TYR A 61 -2.83 -6.73 6.51
C TYR A 61 -3.35 -6.19 7.85
N GLN A 62 -3.38 -7.02 8.89
CA GLN A 62 -3.79 -6.59 10.23
C GLN A 62 -2.84 -5.53 10.81
N GLU A 63 -1.54 -5.72 10.65
CA GLU A 63 -0.51 -4.80 11.17
C GLU A 63 -0.43 -3.48 10.37
N ASN A 64 -0.77 -3.50 9.07
CA ASN A 64 -0.59 -2.35 8.16
C ASN A 64 -1.91 -1.87 7.54
N LYS A 65 -3.05 -2.13 8.19
CA LYS A 65 -4.40 -1.82 7.66
C LYS A 65 -4.55 -0.35 7.22
N ASN A 66 -3.98 0.58 7.98
CA ASN A 66 -4.00 2.01 7.65
C ASN A 66 -3.26 2.37 6.35
N ILE A 67 -2.27 1.57 5.95
CA ILE A 67 -1.48 1.77 4.73
C ILE A 67 -2.16 1.08 3.54
N ILE A 68 -2.83 -0.05 3.80
CA ILE A 68 -3.43 -0.90 2.77
C ILE A 68 -4.85 -0.45 2.42
N ASP A 69 -5.69 -0.04 3.37
CA ASP A 69 -7.01 0.47 3.03
C ASP A 69 -6.92 1.92 2.55
N ILE A 70 -7.42 2.19 1.34
CA ILE A 70 -7.59 3.57 0.86
C ILE A 70 -8.72 4.16 1.68
N LYS A 71 -8.39 5.05 2.63
CA LYS A 71 -9.41 5.80 3.37
C LYS A 71 -10.14 6.69 2.37
N THR A 72 -11.41 6.42 2.15
CA THR A 72 -12.30 7.38 1.49
C THR A 72 -12.34 8.61 2.38
N ARG A 73 -11.83 9.74 1.89
CA ARG A 73 -12.12 11.03 2.51
C ARG A 73 -13.61 11.26 2.31
N LEU A 74 -14.37 10.98 3.36
CA LEU A 74 -15.77 11.36 3.44
C LEU A 74 -15.81 12.88 3.63
N SER A 75 -16.77 13.55 3.00
CA SER A 75 -17.05 14.93 3.36
C SER A 75 -17.52 15.01 4.82
N GLU A 76 -17.49 16.19 5.43
CA GLU A 76 -17.99 16.38 6.80
C GLU A 76 -19.45 15.92 6.95
N GLU A 77 -20.27 16.11 5.92
CA GLU A 77 -21.66 15.65 5.87
C GLU A 77 -21.79 14.12 5.79
N GLU A 78 -20.96 13.46 4.96
CA GLU A 78 -20.97 12.00 4.83
C GLU A 78 -20.46 11.30 6.10
N GLN A 79 -19.54 11.93 6.82
CA GLN A 79 -19.04 11.44 8.10
C GLN A 79 -20.11 11.58 9.20
N ALA A 80 -20.76 12.75 9.31
CA ALA A 80 -21.86 12.97 10.25
C ALA A 80 -23.04 12.02 10.02
N TYR A 81 -23.38 11.75 8.75
CA TYR A 81 -24.41 10.77 8.41
C TYR A 81 -24.01 9.35 8.84
N LYS A 82 -22.76 8.95 8.63
CA LYS A 82 -22.24 7.66 9.09
C LYS A 82 -22.27 7.52 10.61
N ASP A 83 -21.92 8.57 11.33
CA ASP A 83 -21.87 8.56 12.78
C ASP A 83 -23.29 8.46 13.36
N ALA A 84 -24.24 9.23 12.81
CA ALA A 84 -25.66 9.12 13.17
C ALA A 84 -26.25 7.73 12.83
N LEU A 85 -25.90 7.16 11.68
CA LEU A 85 -26.35 5.83 11.28
C LEU A 85 -25.78 4.73 12.19
N ASN A 86 -24.51 4.83 12.59
CA ASN A 86 -23.89 3.86 13.52
C ASN A 86 -24.53 3.93 14.91
N GLU A 87 -24.89 5.13 15.37
CA GLU A 87 -25.59 5.34 16.65
C GLU A 87 -27.00 4.74 16.62
N MET A 88 -27.74 4.91 15.51
CA MET A 88 -29.05 4.28 15.30
C MET A 88 -28.98 2.76 15.21
N LEU A 89 -27.91 2.21 14.63
CA LEU A 89 -27.76 0.77 14.43
C LEU A 89 -27.19 0.04 15.67
N ASN A 90 -26.85 0.75 16.75
CA ASN A 90 -26.41 0.18 18.03
C ASN A 90 -25.25 -0.84 17.92
N LEU A 91 -24.38 -0.67 16.91
CA LEU A 91 -23.18 -1.50 16.74
C LEU A 91 -22.12 -1.05 17.76
N LYS A 92 -22.24 -1.55 18.99
CA LYS A 92 -21.17 -1.54 20.00
C LYS A 92 -20.25 -2.75 19.83
#